data_AF-A0AA37WKC3-F1
#
_entry.id   AF-A0AA37WKC3-F1
#
_cell.length_a   1.000
_cell.length_b   1.000
_cell.length_c   1.000
_cell.angle_alpha   90.00
_cell.angle_beta   90.00
_cell.angle_gamma   90.00
#
_symmetry.space_group_name_H-M   'P 1'
#
loop_
_entity.id
_entity.type
_entity.pdbx_description
1 polymer ?
#
loop_
_entity_poly.entity_id
_entity_poly.type
_entity_poly.pdbx_seq_one_letter_code
_entity_poly.pdbx_strand_id
1 'polypeptide(L)'
;MNINEIENYLNSGSTKSICIDRRLSDTYEGFVRDLVIKRDQTLSVEYNTYGYDEGGLVLLLKYENFELLIKSIECYLGLKLTEWMNVNKSGYYPDNPKIVDFDVSGRLLKQHLFDHEIDFPKGWMNMELPSDYWAGIYNRRIKVQ
;
A
#
# COMPACT_ATOMS: atom_id res chain seq x y z
N MET A 1 -16.06 1.23 -7.40
CA MET A 1 -15.87 2.64 -6.96
C MET A 1 -15.97 3.60 -8.15
N ASN A 2 -15.97 4.93 -7.94
CA ASN A 2 -15.80 5.92 -9.01
C ASN A 2 -14.91 7.10 -8.57
N ILE A 3 -14.49 7.94 -9.52
CA ILE A 3 -13.59 9.09 -9.26
C ILE A 3 -14.19 10.07 -8.26
N ASN A 4 -15.48 10.43 -8.40
CA ASN A 4 -16.13 11.38 -7.48
C ASN A 4 -16.12 10.86 -6.04
N GLU A 5 -16.28 9.54 -5.85
CA GLU A 5 -16.17 8.91 -4.54
C GLU A 5 -14.76 9.08 -3.97
N ILE A 6 -13.72 8.80 -4.76
CA ILE A 6 -12.32 9.02 -4.33
C ILE A 6 -12.11 10.48 -3.95
N GLU A 7 -12.46 11.41 -4.83
CA GLU A 7 -12.29 12.85 -4.59
C GLU A 7 -13.01 13.32 -3.33
N ASN A 8 -14.20 12.80 -3.02
CA ASN A 8 -14.92 13.13 -1.79
C ASN A 8 -14.12 12.74 -0.54
N TYR A 9 -13.50 11.56 -0.52
CA TYR A 9 -12.64 11.14 0.60
C TYR A 9 -11.37 11.97 0.69
N LEU A 10 -10.76 12.31 -0.45
CA LEU A 10 -9.53 13.11 -0.49
C LEU A 10 -9.75 14.57 -0.08
N ASN A 11 -10.91 15.16 -0.42
CA ASN A 11 -11.21 16.57 -0.16
C ASN A 11 -11.93 16.78 1.18
N SER A 12 -12.85 15.89 1.54
CA SER A 12 -13.77 16.10 2.67
C SER A 12 -13.57 15.09 3.81
N GLY A 13 -12.94 13.94 3.56
CA GLY A 13 -12.64 12.95 4.60
C GLY A 13 -11.70 13.50 5.68
N SER A 14 -11.80 13.00 6.91
CA SER A 14 -10.95 13.41 8.04
C SER A 14 -9.48 13.03 7.80
N THR A 15 -9.24 11.84 7.25
CA THR A 15 -7.91 11.29 6.94
C THR A 15 -7.36 11.71 5.57
N LYS A 16 -8.16 12.43 4.76
CA LYS A 16 -7.83 12.86 3.38
C LYS A 16 -7.23 11.72 2.53
N SER A 17 -7.77 10.52 2.69
CA SER A 17 -7.30 9.29 2.06
C SER A 17 -8.41 8.26 1.93
N ILE A 18 -8.22 7.28 1.05
CA ILE A 18 -9.13 6.15 0.83
C ILE A 18 -8.34 4.86 0.57
N CYS A 19 -8.64 3.83 1.35
CA CYS A 19 -8.15 2.47 1.17
C CYS A 19 -9.06 1.74 0.17
N ILE A 20 -8.47 1.36 -0.95
CA ILE A 20 -9.17 0.83 -2.13
C ILE A 20 -9.04 -0.69 -2.31
N ASP A 21 -8.08 -1.29 -1.60
CA ASP A 21 -7.81 -2.72 -1.58
C ASP A 21 -7.13 -3.06 -0.25
N ARG A 22 -7.58 -4.15 0.36
CA ARG A 22 -7.03 -4.71 1.59
C ARG A 22 -7.03 -6.22 1.46
N ARG A 23 -5.88 -6.86 1.58
CA ARG A 23 -5.76 -8.33 1.46
C ARG A 23 -4.68 -8.87 2.38
N LEU A 24 -4.84 -10.12 2.80
CA LEU A 24 -3.71 -10.86 3.36
C LEU A 24 -2.61 -10.99 2.31
N SER A 25 -1.36 -10.82 2.75
CA SER A 25 -0.21 -11.06 1.90
C SER A 25 0.07 -12.56 1.83
N ASP A 26 -0.05 -13.13 0.63
CA ASP A 26 0.28 -14.54 0.39
C ASP A 26 1.78 -14.81 0.57
N THR A 27 2.63 -13.81 0.27
CA THR A 27 4.09 -13.92 0.35
C THR A 27 4.64 -13.64 1.75
N TYR A 28 3.99 -12.74 2.47
CA TYR A 28 4.40 -12.31 3.82
C TYR A 28 3.31 -12.70 4.79
N GLU A 29 3.26 -13.99 5.15
CA GLU A 29 2.23 -14.50 6.04
C GLU A 29 2.14 -13.65 7.31
N GLY A 30 0.92 -13.42 7.80
CA GLY A 30 0.70 -12.57 8.95
C GLY A 30 0.72 -11.06 8.65
N PHE A 31 0.96 -10.64 7.40
CA PHE A 31 0.80 -9.25 6.99
C PHE A 31 -0.48 -9.04 6.18
N VAL A 32 -1.07 -7.86 6.33
CA VAL A 32 -2.14 -7.32 5.49
C VAL A 32 -1.54 -6.22 4.62
N ARG A 33 -1.75 -6.32 3.31
CA ARG A 33 -1.40 -5.28 2.35
C ARG A 33 -2.61 -4.38 2.12
N ASP A 34 -2.42 -3.10 2.35
CA ASP A 34 -3.37 -2.05 2.01
C ASP A 34 -2.84 -1.20 0.85
N LEU A 35 -3.75 -0.82 -0.06
CA LEU A 35 -3.51 0.20 -1.07
C LEU A 35 -4.35 1.43 -0.72
N VAL A 36 -3.68 2.51 -0.32
CA VAL A 36 -4.34 3.73 0.17
C VAL A 36 -4.00 4.91 -0.73
N ILE A 37 -5.00 5.44 -1.42
CA ILE A 37 -4.86 6.69 -2.17
C ILE A 37 -4.89 7.84 -1.17
N LYS A 38 -3.86 8.66 -1.16
CA LYS A 38 -3.76 9.89 -0.36
C LYS A 38 -3.98 11.11 -1.25
N ARG A 39 -4.14 12.26 -0.61
CA ARG A 39 -4.08 13.56 -1.29
C ARG A 39 -2.76 13.70 -2.08
N ASP A 40 -2.75 14.53 -3.11
CA ASP A 40 -1.57 14.84 -3.93
C ASP A 40 -1.03 13.66 -4.74
N GLN A 41 -1.95 12.89 -5.34
CA GLN A 41 -1.65 11.82 -6.31
C GLN A 41 -0.64 10.80 -5.78
N THR A 42 -0.73 10.49 -4.49
CA THR A 42 0.18 9.56 -3.81
C THR A 42 -0.56 8.27 -3.47
N LEU A 43 0.04 7.15 -3.79
CA LEU A 43 -0.41 5.83 -3.35
C LEU A 43 0.48 5.35 -2.20
N SER A 44 -0.14 5.07 -1.06
CA SER A 44 0.46 4.33 0.04
C SER A 44 0.31 2.83 -0.24
N VAL A 45 1.41 2.09 -0.24
CA VAL A 45 1.41 0.64 -0.14
C VAL A 45 1.88 0.28 1.26
N GLU A 46 0.97 -0.27 2.05
CA GLU A 46 1.19 -0.50 3.48
C GLU A 46 1.14 -2.00 3.76
N TYR A 47 2.15 -2.52 4.46
CA TYR A 47 2.19 -3.90 4.94
C TYR A 47 2.14 -3.87 6.47
N ASN A 48 0.95 -4.07 7.03
CA ASN A 48 0.69 -4.04 8.46
C ASN A 48 0.61 -5.46 9.02
N THR A 49 1.09 -5.67 10.25
CA THR A 49 0.90 -6.94 10.95
C THR A 49 -0.60 -7.18 11.15
N TYR A 50 -1.07 -8.39 10.89
CA TYR A 50 -2.49 -8.72 11.02
C TYR A 50 -3.00 -8.42 12.44
N GLY A 51 -4.13 -7.71 12.53
CA GLY A 51 -4.74 -7.29 13.79
C GLY A 51 -4.10 -6.04 14.41
N TYR A 52 -3.11 -5.43 13.76
CA TYR A 52 -2.47 -4.19 14.20
C TYR A 52 -2.63 -3.10 13.14
N ASP A 53 -2.95 -1.89 13.61
CA ASP A 53 -3.16 -0.72 12.75
C ASP A 53 -1.89 0.14 12.59
N GLU A 54 -0.80 -0.18 13.30
CA GLU A 54 0.45 0.61 13.31
C GLU A 54 1.70 -0.28 13.29
N GLY A 55 2.84 0.29 12.86
CA GLY A 55 4.17 -0.34 12.92
C GLY A 55 4.60 -1.15 11.70
N GLY A 56 3.79 -1.15 10.63
CA GLY A 56 4.09 -1.82 9.37
C GLY A 56 5.13 -1.10 8.47
N LEU A 57 5.41 -1.72 7.32
CA LEU A 57 6.15 -1.07 6.23
C LEU A 57 5.19 -0.19 5.44
N VAL A 58 5.55 1.08 5.25
CA VAL A 58 4.80 2.03 4.41
C VAL A 58 5.69 2.53 3.29
N LEU A 59 5.17 2.48 2.06
CA LEU A 59 5.82 2.97 0.85
C LEU A 59 4.89 3.98 0.18
N LEU A 60 5.41 5.16 -0.13
CA LEU A 60 4.67 6.23 -0.78
C LEU A 60 5.13 6.37 -2.23
N LEU A 61 4.23 6.03 -3.16
CA LEU A 61 4.45 6.13 -4.60
C LEU A 61 3.75 7.38 -5.12
N LYS A 62 4.53 8.36 -5.57
CA LYS A 62 3.99 9.65 -6.05
C LYS A 62 3.86 9.65 -7.57
N TYR A 63 2.68 10.00 -8.06
CA TYR A 63 2.36 10.06 -9.48
C TYR A 63 2.28 11.50 -9.98
N GLU A 64 2.45 11.68 -11.28
CA GLU A 64 2.35 13.00 -11.93
C GLU A 64 0.92 13.55 -11.87
N ASN A 65 -0.08 12.69 -12.06
CA ASN A 65 -1.49 13.06 -12.04
C ASN A 65 -2.36 11.87 -11.58
N PHE A 66 -3.64 12.15 -11.29
CA PHE A 66 -4.58 11.12 -10.84
C PHE A 66 -4.87 10.06 -11.90
N GLU A 67 -4.90 10.42 -13.18
CA GLU A 67 -5.19 9.46 -14.26
C GLU A 67 -4.13 8.36 -14.31
N LEU A 68 -2.85 8.74 -14.24
CA LEU A 68 -1.74 7.79 -14.18
C LEU A 68 -1.77 6.94 -12.93
N LEU A 69 -2.08 7.53 -11.76
CA LEU A 69 -2.25 6.77 -10.52
C LEU A 69 -3.32 5.69 -10.68
N ILE A 70 -4.52 6.06 -11.17
CA ILE A 70 -5.64 5.13 -11.31
C ILE A 70 -5.30 4.00 -12.28
N LYS A 71 -4.79 4.35 -13.46
CA LYS A 71 -4.40 3.37 -14.48
C LYS A 71 -3.33 2.38 -13.97
N SER A 72 -2.39 2.88 -13.18
CA SER A 72 -1.30 2.06 -12.61
C SER A 72 -1.83 1.06 -11.59
N ILE A 73 -2.78 1.48 -10.75
CA ILE A 73 -3.47 0.59 -9.81
C ILE A 73 -4.34 -0.44 -10.56
N GLU A 74 -5.09 -0.03 -11.59
CA GLU A 74 -5.91 -0.97 -12.38
C GLU A 74 -5.04 -2.07 -13.01
N CYS A 75 -3.89 -1.68 -13.57
CA CYS A 75 -2.93 -2.63 -14.13
C CYS A 75 -2.35 -3.58 -13.07
N TYR A 76 -2.05 -3.06 -11.88
CA TYR A 76 -1.47 -3.84 -10.78
C TYR A 76 -2.46 -4.82 -10.16
N LEU A 77 -3.71 -4.39 -9.96
CA LEU A 77 -4.76 -5.24 -9.39
C LEU A 77 -5.39 -6.18 -10.44
N GLY A 78 -5.28 -5.86 -11.72
CA GLY A 78 -6.04 -6.52 -12.79
C GLY A 78 -7.55 -6.25 -12.70
N LEU A 79 -7.95 -5.15 -12.05
CA LEU A 79 -9.34 -4.78 -11.77
C LEU A 79 -9.62 -3.36 -12.22
N LYS A 80 -10.79 -3.10 -12.77
CA LYS A 80 -11.22 -1.75 -13.10
C LYS A 80 -11.62 -0.97 -11.84
N LEU A 81 -11.54 0.37 -11.89
CA LEU A 81 -11.97 1.27 -10.82
C LEU A 81 -13.39 0.96 -10.30
N THR A 82 -14.29 0.56 -11.20
CA THR A 82 -15.66 0.18 -10.84
C THR A 82 -15.74 -1.01 -9.89
N GLU A 83 -14.72 -1.88 -9.90
CA GLU A 83 -14.62 -3.11 -9.12
C GLU A 83 -13.84 -2.93 -7.81
N TRP A 84 -13.20 -1.77 -7.61
CA TRP A 84 -12.47 -1.49 -6.38
C TRP A 84 -13.39 -1.37 -5.18
N MET A 85 -12.87 -1.76 -4.01
CA MET A 85 -13.58 -1.76 -2.74
C MET A 85 -13.34 -0.45 -2.01
N ASN A 86 -14.37 0.12 -1.37
CA ASN A 86 -14.17 1.17 -0.37
C ASN A 86 -13.98 0.53 1.01
N VAL A 87 -12.72 0.28 1.40
CA VAL A 87 -12.41 -0.39 2.67
C VAL A 87 -12.81 0.49 3.85
N ASN A 88 -12.61 1.82 3.76
CA ASN A 88 -13.03 2.77 4.80
C ASN A 88 -14.54 2.72 5.08
N LYS A 89 -15.35 2.53 4.03
CA LYS A 89 -16.81 2.45 4.15
C LYS A 89 -17.30 1.09 4.60
N SER A 90 -16.69 0.01 4.11
CA SER A 90 -17.13 -1.35 4.39
C SER A 90 -16.64 -1.88 5.74
N GLY A 91 -15.54 -1.33 6.28
CA GLY A 91 -14.86 -1.89 7.44
C GLY A 91 -14.28 -3.28 7.17
N TYR A 92 -14.14 -3.67 5.90
CA TYR A 92 -13.67 -5.00 5.53
C TYR A 92 -12.28 -5.25 6.12
N TYR A 93 -12.14 -6.42 6.72
CA TYR A 93 -10.87 -6.98 7.17
C TYR A 93 -10.87 -8.46 6.82
N PRO A 94 -9.80 -8.98 6.19
CA PRO A 94 -9.74 -10.40 5.85
C PRO A 94 -9.68 -11.24 7.14
N ASP A 95 -10.18 -12.47 7.12
CA ASP A 95 -9.98 -13.42 8.22
C ASP A 95 -8.53 -13.94 8.19
N ASN A 96 -7.81 -13.99 9.31
CA ASN A 96 -6.50 -14.64 9.40
C ASN A 96 -6.61 -16.11 9.80
N PRO A 97 -6.35 -17.06 8.88
CA PRO A 97 -6.49 -18.46 9.18
C PRO A 97 -5.26 -19.08 9.88
N LYS A 98 -4.16 -18.34 10.10
CA LYS A 98 -2.87 -18.95 10.50
C LYS A 98 -2.24 -18.30 11.74
N ILE A 99 -1.68 -19.17 12.59
CA ILE A 99 -0.67 -18.78 13.58
C ILE A 99 0.63 -18.59 12.81
N VAL A 100 1.19 -17.39 12.84
CA VAL A 100 2.38 -17.03 12.05
C VAL A 100 3.45 -16.44 12.96
N ASP A 101 4.70 -16.79 12.69
CA ASP A 101 5.87 -16.11 13.25
C ASP A 101 6.14 -14.83 12.43
N PHE A 102 5.69 -13.69 12.95
CA PHE A 102 5.83 -12.39 12.30
C PHE A 102 7.29 -11.97 12.10
N ASP A 103 8.23 -12.48 12.90
CA ASP A 103 9.65 -12.12 12.78
C ASP A 103 10.29 -12.73 11.52
N VAL A 104 9.82 -13.91 11.10
CA VAL A 104 10.28 -14.55 9.85
C VAL A 104 9.75 -13.78 8.64
N SER A 105 8.43 -13.58 8.57
CA SER A 105 7.79 -12.84 7.46
C SER A 105 8.27 -11.39 7.39
N GLY A 106 8.47 -10.75 8.55
CA GLY A 106 8.98 -9.39 8.62
C GLY A 106 10.43 -9.27 8.12
N ARG A 107 11.29 -10.27 8.37
CA ARG A 107 12.64 -10.31 7.78
C ARG A 107 12.60 -10.56 6.27
N LEU A 108 11.71 -11.42 5.80
CA LEU A 108 11.55 -11.68 4.37
C LEU A 108 11.10 -10.42 3.61
N LEU A 109 10.08 -9.72 4.15
CA LEU A 109 9.60 -8.45 3.59
C LEU A 109 10.72 -7.41 3.48
N LYS A 110 11.56 -7.28 4.52
CA LYS A 110 12.74 -6.39 4.51
C LYS A 110 13.72 -6.76 3.41
N GLN A 111 14.01 -8.04 3.28
CA GLN A 111 14.97 -8.55 2.30
C GLN A 111 14.48 -8.30 0.88
N HIS A 112 13.23 -8.67 0.57
CA HIS A 112 12.64 -8.43 -0.76
C HIS A 112 12.54 -6.93 -1.08
N LEU A 113 12.29 -6.07 -0.09
CA LEU A 113 12.33 -4.63 -0.30
C LEU A 113 13.73 -4.15 -0.70
N PHE A 114 14.77 -4.68 -0.04
CA PHE A 114 16.17 -4.36 -0.33
C PHE A 114 16.61 -4.90 -1.71
N ASP A 115 16.18 -6.11 -2.06
CA ASP A 115 16.54 -6.77 -3.31
C ASP A 115 15.67 -6.31 -4.50
N HIS A 116 14.74 -5.37 -4.29
CA HIS A 116 13.80 -4.87 -5.30
C HIS A 116 12.87 -5.96 -5.87
N GLU A 117 12.51 -6.94 -5.05
CA GLU A 117 11.66 -8.08 -5.44
C GLU A 117 10.18 -7.87 -5.12
N ILE A 118 9.83 -6.79 -4.40
CA ILE A 118 8.44 -6.42 -4.18
C ILE A 118 7.88 -5.75 -5.43
N ASP A 119 6.84 -6.34 -6.00
CA ASP A 119 6.12 -5.73 -7.11
C ASP A 119 5.17 -4.63 -6.64
N PHE A 120 5.23 -3.50 -7.33
CA PHE A 120 4.44 -2.30 -7.04
C PHE A 120 3.72 -1.84 -8.31
N PRO A 121 2.61 -1.10 -8.17
CA PRO A 121 2.08 -0.29 -9.26
C PRO A 121 3.20 0.54 -9.90
N LYS A 122 3.28 0.55 -11.23
CA LYS A 122 4.37 1.19 -12.00
C LYS A 122 4.01 2.62 -12.40
N GLY A 123 4.95 3.38 -12.96
CA GLY A 123 4.66 4.71 -13.54
C GLY A 123 4.60 5.86 -12.54
N TRP A 124 5.07 5.64 -11.32
CA TRP A 124 5.31 6.70 -10.34
C TRP A 124 6.60 7.48 -10.67
N MET A 125 6.65 8.74 -10.26
CA MET A 125 7.80 9.63 -10.43
C MET A 125 8.82 9.48 -9.30
N ASN A 126 8.33 9.23 -8.08
CA ASN A 126 9.15 9.07 -6.90
C ASN A 126 8.57 8.01 -5.96
N MET A 127 9.45 7.32 -5.24
CA MET A 127 9.09 6.43 -4.15
C MET A 127 9.77 6.90 -2.86
N GLU A 128 9.00 7.04 -1.80
CA GLU A 128 9.48 7.45 -0.48
C GLU A 128 9.15 6.38 0.57
N LEU A 129 10.08 6.18 1.50
CA LEU A 129 9.86 5.36 2.69
C LEU A 129 9.85 6.33 3.88
N PRO A 130 8.70 6.74 4.43
CA PRO A 130 8.67 7.63 5.59
C PRO A 130 9.48 7.01 6.75
N SER A 131 10.56 7.66 7.20
CA SER A 131 11.38 7.24 8.33
C SER A 131 10.60 7.46 9.64
N ASP A 132 10.54 6.50 10.58
CA ASP A 132 11.60 6.28 11.57
C ASP A 132 11.93 4.80 11.86
N TYR A 133 11.09 3.85 11.43
CA TYR A 133 11.23 2.43 11.79
C TYR A 133 12.22 1.65 10.89
N TRP A 134 12.52 2.20 9.71
CA TRP A 134 13.25 1.53 8.62
C TRP A 134 14.59 2.19 8.27
N ALA A 135 15.10 3.07 9.13
CA ALA A 135 16.35 3.82 8.92
C ALA A 135 17.56 2.92 8.57
N GLY A 136 17.56 1.65 8.99
CA GLY A 136 18.58 0.67 8.61
C GLY A 136 18.62 0.35 7.11
N ILE A 137 17.50 0.47 6.40
CA ILE A 137 17.38 0.25 4.95
C ILE A 137 17.94 1.47 4.19
N TYR A 138 17.75 2.68 4.72
CA TYR A 138 18.20 3.94 4.11
C TYR A 138 19.73 4.07 3.94
N ASN A 139 20.52 3.37 4.75
CA ASN A 139 21.99 3.42 4.66
C ASN A 139 22.55 2.77 3.38
N ARG A 140 21.71 2.09 2.58
CA ARG A 140 22.04 1.64 1.23
C ARG A 140 20.95 2.14 0.28
N ARG A 141 21.22 3.26 -0.39
CA ARG A 141 20.29 3.95 -1.31
C ARG A 141 19.60 2.96 -2.27
N ILE A 142 18.31 2.73 -2.07
CA ILE A 142 17.41 2.13 -3.07
C ILE A 142 17.36 3.13 -4.23
N LYS A 143 18.06 2.83 -5.33
CA LYS A 143 17.95 3.63 -6.56
C LYS A 143 16.77 3.10 -7.36
N VAL A 144 15.85 4.01 -7.67
CA VAL A 144 14.72 3.80 -8.58
C VAL A 144 15.26 3.44 -9.97
N GLN A 145 14.71 2.40 -10.60
CA GLN A 145 14.91 2.07 -12.02
C GLN A 145 14.04 2.95 -12.91
#